data_AF-A0A9Y2ILJ9-F1
#
_entry.id   AF-A0A9Y2ILJ9-F1
#
_cell.length_a   1.000
_cell.length_b   1.000
_cell.length_c   1.000
_cell.angle_alpha   90.00
_cell.angle_beta   90.00
_cell.angle_gamma   90.00
#
_symmetry.space_group_name_H-M   'P 1'
#
loop_
_entity.id
_entity.type
_entity.pdbx_description
1 polymer ?
#
loop_
_entity_poly.entity_id
_entity_poly.type
_entity_poly.pdbx_seq_one_letter_code
_entity_poly.pdbx_strand_id
1 'polypeptide(L)'
;MAANPCNQNLAGDPQIATPGGRFTAGYPASPGRVTFDTTRVESGASVVEPFEPPAAPPVDCFSVYPTVDLLSNPALQIGSLPPGPDDAAAAATYAQVGPLLSRCRMFVPAYRQAPLAAHLVGVLTGTAPDYALGLEDVEQAWDTYWREYNVDPVTHRRRGVVVIGHSQGAADAASLLRDRVDGHPDAQPSLVSALLLGGNVQVPTDRPAGGGSDPDAAFQYLPVCSRASAAVPVPVGCVAGYSSYKQPAGTVPPPGSAFGLSSTPGHRILCTNPAALMAGTAPDATTPLDTRLPTRTLVQGNTLLPNGHLTAVLLGTSLPVFPTGFARYPGEFSGACAFRDVPAAPPPGSS
;
A
#
# COMPACT_ATOMS: atom_id res chain seq x y z
N MET A 1 14.48 20.97 -4.15
CA MET A 1 14.08 19.56 -4.38
C MET A 1 14.54 19.00 -5.74
N ALA A 2 15.71 19.41 -6.26
CA ALA A 2 16.22 18.89 -7.53
C ALA A 2 16.69 17.41 -7.49
N ALA A 3 16.55 16.73 -6.34
CA ALA A 3 17.00 15.37 -6.09
C ALA A 3 15.94 14.50 -5.36
N ASN A 4 14.64 14.84 -5.46
CA ASN A 4 13.58 13.96 -4.95
C ASN A 4 13.66 12.60 -5.69
N PRO A 5 13.77 11.45 -4.99
CA PRO A 5 13.80 10.14 -5.61
C PRO A 5 12.62 9.90 -6.58
N CYS A 6 11.41 10.36 -6.22
CA CYS A 6 10.21 10.25 -7.07
C CYS A 6 10.19 11.21 -8.27
N ASN A 7 11.23 12.03 -8.49
CA ASN A 7 11.35 12.98 -9.61
C ASN A 7 10.19 14.00 -9.74
N GLN A 8 9.54 14.34 -8.63
CA GLN A 8 8.48 15.37 -8.56
C GLN A 8 8.95 16.59 -7.75
N ASN A 9 8.52 17.80 -8.13
CA ASN A 9 8.59 18.98 -7.26
C ASN A 9 7.44 18.97 -6.23
N LEU A 10 7.33 20.05 -5.45
CA LEU A 10 6.23 20.24 -4.50
C LEU A 10 4.84 20.38 -5.13
N ALA A 11 4.73 20.71 -6.41
CA ALA A 11 3.45 20.69 -7.11
C ALA A 11 3.10 19.30 -7.66
N GLY A 12 4.03 18.34 -7.58
CA GLY A 12 3.89 17.02 -8.19
C GLY A 12 4.39 16.98 -9.65
N ASP A 13 4.97 18.06 -10.16
CA ASP A 13 5.43 18.13 -11.55
C ASP A 13 6.73 17.34 -11.74
N PRO A 14 6.83 16.53 -12.80
CA PRO A 14 8.07 15.89 -13.22
C PRO A 14 9.22 16.89 -13.38
N GLN A 15 10.39 16.63 -12.77
CA GLN A 15 11.53 17.57 -12.80
C GLN A 15 12.57 17.24 -13.86
N ILE A 16 12.92 15.97 -14.02
CA ILE A 16 13.95 15.54 -14.96
C ILE A 16 13.28 14.69 -16.05
N ALA A 17 13.20 15.24 -17.26
CA ALA A 17 12.90 14.48 -18.46
C ALA A 17 14.22 13.97 -19.06
N THR A 18 14.36 12.66 -19.27
CA THR A 18 15.52 12.13 -20.03
C THR A 18 15.45 12.54 -21.50
N PRO A 19 16.54 12.45 -22.29
CA PRO A 19 16.46 12.62 -23.74
C PRO A 19 15.32 11.77 -24.33
N GLY A 20 14.42 12.41 -25.07
CA GLY A 20 13.18 11.78 -25.56
C GLY A 20 11.95 11.91 -24.65
N GLY A 21 12.01 12.69 -23.55
CA GLY A 21 10.84 13.07 -22.76
C GLY A 21 10.36 12.05 -21.72
N ARG A 22 11.05 10.91 -21.56
CA ARG A 22 10.60 9.82 -20.66
C ARG A 22 10.80 10.16 -19.19
N PHE A 23 9.83 9.77 -18.37
CA PHE A 23 9.88 9.91 -16.92
C PHE A 23 10.77 8.83 -16.29
N THR A 24 11.64 9.24 -15.38
CA THR A 24 12.53 8.33 -14.64
C THR A 24 12.70 8.77 -13.19
N ALA A 25 13.02 7.84 -12.29
CA ALA A 25 13.33 8.11 -10.89
C ALA A 25 14.77 7.72 -10.55
N GLY A 26 15.38 8.40 -9.59
CA GLY A 26 16.71 8.04 -9.06
C GLY A 26 16.60 7.21 -7.79
N TYR A 27 17.71 6.62 -7.37
CA TYR A 27 17.83 5.96 -6.06
C TYR A 27 18.57 6.87 -5.07
N PRO A 28 18.24 6.85 -3.77
CA PRO A 28 18.91 7.69 -2.77
C PRO A 28 20.44 7.48 -2.68
N ALA A 29 20.91 6.23 -2.75
CA ALA A 29 22.32 5.88 -2.58
C ALA A 29 22.95 5.29 -3.86
N SER A 30 22.22 4.47 -4.60
CA SER A 30 22.75 3.83 -5.81
C SER A 30 22.73 4.75 -7.03
N PRO A 31 23.78 4.70 -7.88
CA PRO A 31 23.79 5.44 -9.13
C PRO A 31 22.74 4.91 -10.11
N GLY A 32 22.34 5.78 -11.04
CA GLY A 32 21.44 5.43 -12.14
C GLY A 32 19.99 5.86 -11.90
N ARG A 33 19.17 5.65 -12.93
CA ARG A 33 17.76 5.99 -12.93
C ARG A 33 16.95 4.84 -13.49
N VAL A 34 15.70 4.70 -13.05
CA VAL A 34 14.78 3.66 -13.49
C VAL A 34 13.57 4.26 -14.19
N THR A 35 13.04 3.53 -15.16
CA THR A 35 11.83 3.89 -15.90
C THR A 35 10.59 3.29 -15.24
N PHE A 36 9.42 3.91 -15.46
CA PHE A 36 8.10 3.42 -15.06
C PHE A 36 7.26 2.97 -16.26
N ASP A 37 7.84 2.97 -17.47
CA ASP A 37 7.23 2.38 -18.66
C ASP A 37 6.83 0.94 -18.39
N THR A 38 5.89 0.43 -19.17
CA THR A 38 5.28 -0.88 -18.94
C THR A 38 5.36 -1.74 -20.17
N THR A 39 5.81 -2.98 -20.02
CA THR A 39 5.59 -4.00 -21.04
C THR A 39 4.25 -4.65 -20.78
N ARG A 40 3.25 -4.37 -21.64
CA ARG A 40 2.00 -5.13 -21.66
C ARG A 40 2.23 -6.43 -22.41
N VAL A 41 1.92 -7.54 -21.76
CA VAL A 41 2.01 -8.90 -22.32
C VAL A 41 0.60 -9.42 -22.51
N GLU A 42 0.26 -9.82 -23.73
CA GLU A 42 -1.07 -10.32 -24.08
C GLU A 42 -0.97 -11.27 -25.26
N SER A 43 -1.54 -12.48 -25.13
CA SER A 43 -1.60 -13.47 -26.21
C SER A 43 -0.24 -13.78 -26.88
N GLY A 44 0.85 -13.79 -26.11
CA GLY A 44 2.21 -14.05 -26.60
C GLY A 44 2.90 -12.86 -27.28
N ALA A 45 2.22 -11.72 -27.43
CA ALA A 45 2.82 -10.47 -27.88
C ALA A 45 3.22 -9.58 -26.70
N SER A 46 4.17 -8.67 -26.94
CA SER A 46 4.55 -7.65 -25.96
C SER A 46 4.61 -6.27 -26.60
N VAL A 47 4.04 -5.27 -25.93
CA VAL A 47 4.02 -3.87 -26.36
C VAL A 47 4.50 -2.99 -25.21
N VAL A 48 5.35 -2.01 -25.52
CA VAL A 48 5.79 -1.02 -24.53
C VAL A 48 4.79 0.13 -24.48
N GLU A 49 4.24 0.37 -23.29
CA GLU A 49 3.39 1.50 -22.93
C GLU A 49 4.27 2.55 -22.20
N PRO A 50 4.50 3.73 -22.80
CA PRO A 50 5.24 4.81 -22.14
C PRO A 50 4.55 5.30 -20.86
N PHE A 51 5.35 5.73 -19.88
CA PHE A 51 4.85 6.36 -18.65
C PHE A 51 5.02 7.87 -18.72
N GLU A 52 3.90 8.56 -18.79
CA GLU A 52 3.81 10.02 -18.91
C GLU A 52 2.95 10.58 -17.76
N PRO A 53 3.56 10.89 -16.59
CA PRO A 53 2.83 11.50 -15.49
C PRO A 53 2.46 12.95 -15.84
N PRO A 54 1.22 13.39 -15.52
CA PRO A 54 0.80 14.75 -15.77
C PRO A 54 1.53 15.73 -14.83
N ALA A 55 1.60 16.99 -15.24
CA ALA A 55 1.89 18.08 -14.32
C ALA A 55 0.69 18.28 -13.37
N ALA A 56 0.96 18.76 -12.15
CA ALA A 56 -0.04 19.10 -11.14
C ALA A 56 -1.16 18.04 -10.95
N PRO A 57 -0.84 16.83 -10.46
CA PRO A 57 -1.85 15.82 -10.15
C PRO A 57 -2.93 16.37 -9.20
N PRO A 58 -4.19 15.92 -9.30
CA PRO A 58 -5.32 16.53 -8.57
C PRO A 58 -5.37 16.18 -7.08
N VAL A 59 -4.71 15.10 -6.67
CA VAL A 59 -4.72 14.58 -5.30
C VAL A 59 -3.30 14.27 -4.83
N ASP A 60 -3.16 14.07 -3.53
CA ASP A 60 -1.93 13.62 -2.91
C ASP A 60 -2.02 12.12 -2.60
N CYS A 61 -0.90 11.41 -2.61
CA CYS A 61 -0.78 10.07 -2.08
C CYS A 61 0.21 10.10 -0.90
N PHE A 62 -0.25 9.74 0.29
CA PHE A 62 0.59 9.55 1.47
C PHE A 62 0.85 8.04 1.64
N SER A 63 2.05 7.59 1.27
CA SER A 63 2.39 6.17 1.16
C SER A 63 3.39 5.73 2.23
N VAL A 64 2.94 4.84 3.11
CA VAL A 64 3.75 4.19 4.14
C VAL A 64 4.18 2.81 3.60
N TYR A 65 5.42 2.73 3.13
CA TYR A 65 6.01 1.52 2.53
C TYR A 65 6.19 0.40 3.57
N PRO A 66 6.33 -0.88 3.21
CA PRO A 66 6.47 -1.97 4.18
C PRO A 66 7.86 -2.03 4.80
N THR A 67 8.08 -2.98 5.72
CA THR A 67 9.42 -3.31 6.21
C THR A 67 10.34 -3.73 5.06
N VAL A 68 11.47 -3.02 4.93
CA VAL A 68 12.57 -3.25 3.99
C VAL A 68 13.91 -3.37 4.71
N ASP A 69 14.00 -2.80 5.91
CA ASP A 69 15.18 -2.82 6.76
C ASP A 69 15.47 -4.25 7.24
N LEU A 70 16.57 -4.85 6.75
CA LEU A 70 17.02 -6.15 7.24
C LEU A 70 17.41 -6.09 8.73
N LEU A 71 18.04 -4.98 9.13
CA LEU A 71 18.49 -4.63 10.47
C LEU A 71 18.02 -3.20 10.78
N SER A 72 17.98 -2.82 12.06
CA SER A 72 17.51 -1.50 12.48
C SER A 72 18.20 -0.34 11.77
N ASN A 73 17.41 0.61 11.27
CA ASN A 73 17.85 1.84 10.64
C ASN A 73 17.17 3.05 11.31
N PRO A 74 17.90 3.93 12.04
CA PRO A 74 19.32 3.82 12.37
C PRO A 74 19.59 2.71 13.39
N ALA A 75 20.84 2.24 13.49
CA ALA A 75 21.20 1.05 14.29
C ALA A 75 20.72 1.09 15.76
N LEU A 76 20.74 2.25 16.41
CA LEU A 76 20.34 2.39 17.82
C LEU A 76 18.86 2.76 18.01
N GLN A 77 18.14 3.20 16.97
CA GLN A 77 16.74 3.65 17.03
C GLN A 77 16.38 4.57 18.21
N ILE A 78 17.30 5.43 18.66
CA ILE A 78 17.12 6.32 19.81
C ILE A 78 16.90 7.78 19.39
N GLY A 79 16.12 8.50 20.20
CA GLY A 79 15.89 9.93 20.03
C GLY A 79 15.15 10.26 18.73
N SER A 80 15.50 11.40 18.12
CA SER A 80 14.86 11.92 16.89
C SER A 80 15.74 11.74 15.65
N LEU A 81 16.64 10.75 15.64
CA LEU A 81 17.47 10.46 14.47
C LEU A 81 16.62 9.76 13.40
N PRO A 82 16.42 10.39 12.22
CA PRO A 82 15.67 9.75 11.15
C PRO A 82 16.46 8.56 10.56
N PRO A 83 15.77 7.61 9.90
CA PRO A 83 16.43 6.59 9.11
C PRO A 83 17.36 7.20 8.05
N GLY A 84 18.47 6.53 7.80
CA GLY A 84 19.37 6.89 6.70
C GLY A 84 18.72 6.66 5.33
N PRO A 85 19.23 7.31 4.26
CA PRO A 85 18.77 7.04 2.91
C PRO A 85 18.86 5.55 2.56
N ASP A 86 17.77 4.99 2.05
CA ASP A 86 17.65 3.55 1.77
C ASP A 86 17.09 3.29 0.37
N ASP A 87 17.87 2.56 -0.43
CA ASP A 87 17.46 2.15 -1.77
C ASP A 87 16.36 1.08 -1.73
N ALA A 88 16.30 0.26 -0.67
CA ALA A 88 15.25 -0.74 -0.52
C ALA A 88 13.89 -0.08 -0.27
N ALA A 89 13.83 0.96 0.56
CA ALA A 89 12.66 1.81 0.73
C ALA A 89 12.21 2.42 -0.61
N ALA A 90 13.12 3.05 -1.35
CA ALA A 90 12.81 3.61 -2.67
C ALA A 90 12.31 2.55 -3.66
N ALA A 91 12.94 1.37 -3.71
CA ALA A 91 12.52 0.28 -4.58
C ALA A 91 11.13 -0.25 -4.21
N ALA A 92 10.82 -0.37 -2.92
CA ALA A 92 9.52 -0.83 -2.45
C ALA A 92 8.43 0.19 -2.78
N THR A 93 8.70 1.48 -2.58
CA THR A 93 7.82 2.57 -3.01
C THR A 93 7.58 2.54 -4.51
N TYR A 94 8.62 2.43 -5.34
CA TYR A 94 8.45 2.38 -6.80
C TYR A 94 7.65 1.17 -7.22
N ALA A 95 7.94 -0.01 -6.66
CA ALA A 95 7.24 -1.24 -6.99
C ALA A 95 5.73 -1.19 -6.65
N GLN A 96 5.35 -0.53 -5.56
CA GLN A 96 3.97 -0.54 -5.06
C GLN A 96 3.13 0.64 -5.55
N VAL A 97 3.70 1.85 -5.56
CA VAL A 97 2.96 3.08 -5.85
C VAL A 97 3.51 3.86 -7.04
N GLY A 98 4.55 3.35 -7.72
CA GLY A 98 5.11 3.94 -8.93
C GLY A 98 4.08 4.29 -10.01
N PRO A 99 3.12 3.40 -10.35
CA PRO A 99 2.08 3.73 -11.33
C PRO A 99 1.19 4.91 -10.90
N LEU A 100 1.04 5.15 -9.59
CA LEU A 100 0.25 6.23 -9.02
C LEU A 100 0.95 7.60 -9.12
N LEU A 101 2.23 7.65 -9.48
CA LEU A 101 2.91 8.93 -9.80
C LEU A 101 2.22 9.66 -10.97
N SER A 102 1.39 8.96 -11.77
CA SER A 102 0.56 9.57 -12.82
C SER A 102 -0.75 10.20 -12.30
N ARG A 103 -1.09 10.00 -11.03
CA ARG A 103 -2.38 10.40 -10.43
C ARG A 103 -2.23 11.23 -9.17
N CYS A 104 -1.10 11.07 -8.47
CA CYS A 104 -0.84 11.65 -7.16
C CYS A 104 0.46 12.43 -7.12
N ARG A 105 0.45 13.50 -6.34
CA ARG A 105 1.68 14.04 -5.75
C ARG A 105 2.10 13.15 -4.59
N MET A 106 3.31 12.60 -4.64
CA MET A 106 3.74 11.54 -3.73
C MET A 106 4.41 12.07 -2.47
N PHE A 107 3.94 11.62 -1.31
CA PHE A 107 4.54 11.84 0.01
C PHE A 107 4.83 10.48 0.64
N VAL A 108 6.11 10.18 0.87
CA VAL A 108 6.57 8.90 1.40
C VAL A 108 7.51 9.21 2.57
N PRO A 109 7.05 9.09 3.82
CA PRO A 109 7.89 9.34 4.97
C PRO A 109 8.92 8.22 5.12
N ALA A 110 10.19 8.57 5.35
CA ALA A 110 11.15 7.63 5.92
C ALA A 110 10.83 7.47 7.41
N TYR A 111 10.72 6.24 7.88
CA TYR A 111 10.31 5.95 9.26
C TYR A 111 11.07 4.74 9.81
N ARG A 112 11.27 4.71 11.13
CA ARG A 112 12.00 3.62 11.79
C ARG A 112 11.16 2.35 11.81
N GLN A 113 11.69 1.29 11.23
CA GLN A 113 10.95 0.05 11.07
C GLN A 113 11.31 -0.96 12.16
N ALA A 114 10.35 -1.82 12.53
CA ALA A 114 10.73 -3.13 13.06
C ALA A 114 11.40 -3.91 11.91
N PRO A 115 12.67 -4.32 12.05
CA PRO A 115 13.44 -4.89 10.95
C PRO A 115 12.99 -6.33 10.63
N LEU A 116 13.27 -6.82 9.42
CA LEU A 116 12.92 -8.18 8.98
C LEU A 116 13.38 -9.27 9.96
N ALA A 117 14.55 -9.09 10.60
CA ALA A 117 15.02 -10.02 11.64
C ALA A 117 14.07 -10.10 12.85
N ALA A 118 13.46 -8.99 13.27
CA ALA A 118 12.48 -8.96 14.36
C ALA A 118 11.18 -9.66 13.96
N HIS A 119 10.72 -9.49 12.72
CA HIS A 119 9.57 -10.23 12.18
C HIS A 119 9.82 -11.74 12.17
N LEU A 120 11.01 -12.17 11.76
CA LEU A 120 11.40 -13.59 11.78
C LEU A 120 11.36 -14.16 13.20
N VAL A 121 11.92 -13.43 14.18
CA VAL A 121 11.81 -13.82 15.60
C VAL A 121 10.36 -13.88 16.05
N GLY A 122 9.54 -12.91 15.64
CA GLY A 122 8.11 -12.89 15.96
C GLY A 122 7.36 -14.11 15.44
N VAL A 123 7.65 -14.55 14.21
CA VAL A 123 7.09 -15.79 13.65
C VAL A 123 7.52 -17.02 14.47
N LEU A 124 8.78 -17.08 14.90
CA LEU A 124 9.31 -18.21 15.68
C LEU A 124 8.77 -18.26 17.12
N THR A 125 8.47 -17.11 17.70
CA THR A 125 8.08 -16.96 19.12
C THR A 125 6.59 -16.74 19.32
N GLY A 126 5.83 -16.46 18.25
CA GLY A 126 4.42 -16.10 18.30
C GLY A 126 4.16 -14.68 18.83
N THR A 127 5.17 -13.81 18.87
CA THR A 127 5.03 -12.42 19.33
C THR A 127 5.05 -11.46 18.16
N ALA A 128 4.09 -10.53 18.11
CA ALA A 128 4.12 -9.48 17.10
C ALA A 128 5.30 -8.52 17.36
N PRO A 129 6.00 -8.05 16.31
CA PRO A 129 6.99 -6.99 16.44
C PRO A 129 6.34 -5.66 16.89
N ASP A 130 7.11 -4.85 17.61
CA ASP A 130 6.69 -3.53 18.07
C ASP A 130 6.87 -2.49 16.97
N TYR A 131 5.78 -1.79 16.62
CA TYR A 131 5.76 -0.74 15.60
C TYR A 131 5.63 0.67 16.19
N ALA A 132 5.56 0.83 17.52
CA ALA A 132 5.24 2.10 18.16
C ALA A 132 6.16 3.25 17.70
N LEU A 133 7.46 2.97 17.55
CA LEU A 133 8.42 3.96 17.09
C LEU A 133 8.22 4.37 15.63
N GLY A 134 7.89 3.40 14.77
CA GLY A 134 7.59 3.65 13.36
C GLY A 134 6.30 4.44 13.19
N LEU A 135 5.27 4.11 13.98
CA LEU A 135 4.02 4.86 14.04
C LEU A 135 4.25 6.32 14.46
N GLU A 136 5.08 6.57 15.48
CA GLU A 136 5.41 7.95 15.91
C GLU A 136 6.04 8.76 14.77
N ASP A 137 6.97 8.17 14.02
CA ASP A 137 7.60 8.82 12.86
C ASP A 137 6.58 9.10 11.75
N VAL A 138 5.69 8.14 11.47
CA VAL A 138 4.63 8.25 10.45
C VAL A 138 3.64 9.36 10.83
N GLU A 139 3.24 9.44 12.09
CA GLU A 139 2.36 10.50 12.60
C GLU A 139 3.02 11.87 12.54
N GLN A 140 4.29 11.99 12.96
CA GLN A 140 5.02 13.25 12.85
C GLN A 140 5.15 13.71 11.39
N ALA A 141 5.41 12.78 10.48
CA ALA A 141 5.47 13.09 9.06
C ALA A 141 4.10 13.47 8.49
N TRP A 142 3.03 12.79 8.92
CA TRP A 142 1.66 13.18 8.58
C TRP A 142 1.33 14.58 9.08
N ASP A 143 1.62 14.91 10.34
CA ASP A 143 1.34 16.22 10.91
C ASP A 143 2.08 17.34 10.14
N THR A 144 3.31 17.05 9.71
CA THR A 144 4.10 17.95 8.85
C THR A 144 3.49 18.08 7.46
N TYR A 145 3.18 16.96 6.80
CA TYR A 145 2.48 16.93 5.51
C TYR A 145 1.16 17.72 5.57
N TRP A 146 0.34 17.43 6.57
CA TRP A 146 -0.95 18.03 6.78
C TRP A 146 -0.80 19.53 7.01
N ARG A 147 0.08 19.98 7.89
CA ARG A 147 0.25 21.41 8.18
C ARG A 147 0.85 22.19 7.01
N GLU A 148 1.87 21.66 6.34
CA GLU A 148 2.74 22.46 5.48
C GLU A 148 2.55 22.18 3.98
N TYR A 149 2.11 20.97 3.61
CA TYR A 149 2.14 20.52 2.22
C TYR A 149 0.76 20.21 1.62
N ASN A 150 -0.23 19.81 2.43
CA ASN A 150 -1.56 19.44 1.95
C ASN A 150 -2.47 20.65 1.64
N VAL A 151 -2.03 21.88 1.90
CA VAL A 151 -2.75 23.07 1.43
C VAL A 151 -2.34 23.35 -0.01
N ASP A 152 -3.31 23.40 -0.91
CA ASP A 152 -3.07 23.85 -2.27
C ASP A 152 -2.67 25.34 -2.26
N PRO A 153 -1.50 25.72 -2.79
CA PRO A 153 -0.99 27.08 -2.69
C PRO A 153 -1.81 28.09 -3.52
N VAL A 154 -2.63 27.62 -4.47
CA VAL A 154 -3.47 28.45 -5.32
C VAL A 154 -4.87 28.58 -4.73
N THR A 155 -5.49 27.48 -4.31
CA THR A 155 -6.88 27.50 -3.81
C THR A 155 -6.98 27.72 -2.30
N HIS A 156 -5.86 27.59 -1.58
CA HIS A 156 -5.79 27.61 -0.12
C HIS A 156 -6.70 26.58 0.59
N ARG A 157 -7.09 25.52 -0.13
CA ARG A 157 -7.90 24.41 0.39
C ARG A 157 -7.03 23.18 0.61
N ARG A 158 -7.50 22.31 1.52
CA ARG A 158 -6.94 20.97 1.69
C ARG A 158 -7.10 20.19 0.37
N ARG A 159 -6.04 19.49 -0.01
CA ARG A 159 -6.05 18.60 -1.17
C ARG A 159 -6.57 17.23 -0.74
N GLY A 160 -7.32 16.58 -1.62
CA GLY A 160 -7.73 15.20 -1.40
C GLY A 160 -6.48 14.31 -1.25
N VAL A 161 -6.50 13.37 -0.31
CA VAL A 161 -5.38 12.46 -0.02
C VAL A 161 -5.80 11.00 -0.10
N VAL A 162 -5.04 10.20 -0.83
CA VAL A 162 -5.09 8.74 -0.76
C VAL A 162 -4.04 8.28 0.25
N VAL A 163 -4.44 7.54 1.28
CA VAL A 163 -3.51 6.94 2.25
C VAL A 163 -3.24 5.50 1.85
N ILE A 164 -1.97 5.14 1.70
CA ILE A 164 -1.56 3.82 1.22
C ILE A 164 -0.60 3.22 2.22
N GLY A 165 -0.89 2.02 2.71
CA GLY A 165 0.00 1.28 3.59
C GLY A 165 0.12 -0.17 3.15
N HIS A 166 1.30 -0.76 3.33
CA HIS A 166 1.52 -2.20 3.11
C HIS A 166 2.25 -2.84 4.30
N SER A 167 1.81 -4.04 4.71
CA SER A 167 2.41 -4.80 5.83
C SER A 167 2.47 -3.94 7.11
N GLN A 168 3.65 -3.74 7.72
CA GLN A 168 3.85 -2.78 8.83
C GLN A 168 3.27 -1.40 8.52
N GLY A 169 3.57 -0.85 7.34
CA GLY A 169 3.04 0.45 6.93
C GLY A 169 1.51 0.49 6.81
N ALA A 170 0.83 -0.65 6.61
CA ALA A 170 -0.62 -0.72 6.67
C ALA A 170 -1.14 -0.66 8.11
N ALA A 171 -0.43 -1.25 9.07
CA ALA A 171 -0.76 -1.13 10.48
C ALA A 171 -0.59 0.32 10.95
N ASP A 172 0.54 0.96 10.60
CA ASP A 172 0.81 2.35 10.96
C ASP A 172 -0.18 3.31 10.29
N ALA A 173 -0.45 3.12 8.99
CA ALA A 173 -1.46 3.92 8.29
C ALA A 173 -2.87 3.72 8.86
N ALA A 174 -3.22 2.52 9.32
CA ALA A 174 -4.51 2.28 9.97
C ALA A 174 -4.62 3.03 11.31
N SER A 175 -3.58 3.00 12.13
CA SER A 175 -3.52 3.76 13.39
C SER A 175 -3.60 5.25 13.14
N LEU A 176 -2.80 5.77 12.21
CA LEU A 176 -2.85 7.17 11.78
C LEU A 176 -4.25 7.59 11.36
N LEU A 177 -4.92 6.80 10.52
CA LEU A 177 -6.26 7.10 10.04
C LEU A 177 -7.29 7.10 11.18
N ARG A 178 -7.20 6.16 12.13
CA ARG A 178 -8.05 6.15 13.33
C ARG A 178 -7.90 7.45 14.12
N ASP A 179 -6.66 7.86 14.36
CA ASP A 179 -6.37 8.92 15.33
C ASP A 179 -6.46 10.32 14.74
N ARG A 180 -6.31 10.47 13.42
CA ARG A 180 -6.23 11.77 12.74
C ARG A 180 -7.34 12.02 11.73
N VAL A 181 -8.08 11.00 11.31
CA VAL A 181 -9.04 11.11 10.19
C VAL A 181 -10.42 10.60 10.56
N ASP A 182 -10.54 9.43 11.17
CA ASP A 182 -11.82 8.78 11.46
C ASP A 182 -12.64 9.56 12.52
N GLY A 183 -13.76 10.15 12.12
CA GLY A 183 -14.57 11.02 12.96
C GLY A 183 -14.05 12.46 13.10
N HIS A 184 -12.94 12.81 12.44
CA HIS A 184 -12.37 14.15 12.50
C HIS A 184 -12.93 15.04 11.38
N PRO A 185 -13.79 16.03 11.69
CA PRO A 185 -14.51 16.82 10.68
C PRO A 185 -13.59 17.66 9.78
N ASP A 186 -12.39 18.01 10.24
CA ASP A 186 -11.44 18.80 9.47
C ASP A 186 -10.58 17.95 8.51
N ALA A 187 -10.44 16.65 8.78
CA ALA A 187 -9.55 15.76 8.04
C ALA A 187 -10.30 14.73 7.19
N GLN A 188 -11.35 14.11 7.74
CA GLN A 188 -12.15 13.09 7.06
C GLN A 188 -12.65 13.50 5.67
N PRO A 189 -13.14 14.74 5.44
CA PRO A 189 -13.58 15.17 4.11
C PRO A 189 -12.47 15.22 3.06
N SER A 190 -11.20 15.23 3.48
CA SER A 190 -10.06 15.23 2.57
C SER A 190 -9.59 13.82 2.21
N LEU A 191 -10.05 12.77 2.90
CA LEU A 191 -9.69 11.40 2.56
C LEU A 191 -10.37 10.99 1.24
N VAL A 192 -9.57 10.68 0.21
CA VAL A 192 -10.06 10.17 -1.07
C VAL A 192 -10.35 8.68 -0.97
N SER A 193 -9.38 7.93 -0.46
CA SER A 193 -9.49 6.52 -0.11
C SER A 193 -8.31 6.08 0.75
N ALA A 194 -8.45 4.95 1.42
CA ALA A 194 -7.35 4.27 2.08
C ALA A 194 -7.11 2.89 1.44
N LEU A 195 -5.86 2.57 1.09
CA LEU A 195 -5.44 1.27 0.57
C LEU A 195 -4.52 0.61 1.60
N LEU A 196 -5.07 -0.26 2.43
CA LEU A 196 -4.40 -0.87 3.58
C LEU A 196 -4.16 -2.37 3.31
N LEU A 197 -2.99 -2.68 2.76
CA LEU A 197 -2.68 -3.97 2.17
C LEU A 197 -1.84 -4.81 3.15
N GLY A 198 -2.23 -6.05 3.42
CA GLY A 198 -1.48 -6.92 4.33
C GLY A 198 -1.40 -6.44 5.80
N GLY A 199 -2.28 -5.52 6.21
CA GLY A 199 -2.31 -4.92 7.55
C GLY A 199 -3.37 -5.47 8.51
N ASN A 200 -4.09 -6.54 8.12
CA ASN A 200 -5.16 -7.14 8.92
C ASN A 200 -6.22 -6.13 9.43
N VAL A 201 -6.75 -5.30 8.53
CA VAL A 201 -7.83 -4.35 8.86
C VAL A 201 -9.07 -5.12 9.32
N GLN A 202 -9.37 -5.09 10.62
CA GLN A 202 -10.48 -5.80 11.21
C GLN A 202 -11.80 -5.04 11.03
N VAL A 203 -12.85 -5.73 10.59
CA VAL A 203 -14.19 -5.16 10.37
C VAL A 203 -15.27 -6.09 10.91
N PRO A 204 -16.40 -5.56 11.41
CA PRO A 204 -17.55 -6.38 11.79
C PRO A 204 -18.11 -7.17 10.60
N THR A 205 -18.71 -8.33 10.86
CA THR A 205 -19.34 -9.15 9.81
C THR A 205 -20.76 -8.70 9.46
N ASP A 206 -21.45 -8.02 10.38
CA ASP A 206 -22.88 -7.68 10.28
C ASP A 206 -23.16 -6.30 9.65
N ARG A 207 -22.14 -5.44 9.50
CA ARG A 207 -22.29 -4.08 8.96
C ARG A 207 -21.06 -3.63 8.14
N PRO A 208 -21.25 -2.97 6.98
CA PRO A 208 -20.15 -2.51 6.13
C PRO A 208 -19.67 -1.06 6.40
N ALA A 209 -20.40 -0.28 7.22
CA ALA A 209 -20.27 1.19 7.31
C ALA A 209 -19.33 1.68 8.44
N GLY A 210 -18.25 0.95 8.72
CA GLY A 210 -17.46 1.17 9.95
C GLY A 210 -18.11 0.50 11.17
N GLY A 211 -17.36 0.42 12.27
CA GLY A 211 -17.77 -0.21 13.53
C GLY A 211 -18.79 0.59 14.34
N GLY A 212 -18.92 1.90 14.08
CA GLY A 212 -19.73 2.82 14.87
C GLY A 212 -19.19 3.01 16.29
N SER A 213 -19.55 2.11 17.19
CA SER A 213 -19.07 2.09 18.58
C SER A 213 -18.41 0.77 18.96
N ASP A 214 -18.06 -0.04 17.95
CA ASP A 214 -17.43 -1.34 18.13
C ASP A 214 -15.93 -1.15 18.40
N PRO A 215 -15.44 -1.39 19.63
CA PRO A 215 -14.03 -1.16 19.96
C PRO A 215 -13.08 -2.10 19.20
N ASP A 216 -13.57 -3.19 18.64
CA ASP A 216 -12.78 -4.18 17.91
C ASP A 216 -12.74 -3.90 16.39
N ALA A 217 -13.49 -2.91 15.91
CA ALA A 217 -13.43 -2.46 14.53
C ALA A 217 -12.23 -1.53 14.30
N ALA A 218 -11.54 -1.71 13.17
CA ALA A 218 -10.41 -0.88 12.80
C ALA A 218 -10.80 0.59 12.55
N PHE A 219 -12.05 0.88 12.21
CA PHE A 219 -12.58 2.24 12.01
C PHE A 219 -14.03 2.31 12.46
N GLN A 220 -14.44 3.43 13.02
CA GLN A 220 -15.79 3.71 13.47
C GLN A 220 -16.66 4.36 12.39
N TYR A 221 -16.11 5.30 11.62
CA TYR A 221 -16.86 6.12 10.65
C TYR A 221 -16.36 5.98 9.20
N LEU A 222 -15.15 5.43 8.98
CA LEU A 222 -14.67 5.14 7.63
C LEU A 222 -15.32 3.85 7.07
N PRO A 223 -16.08 3.94 5.96
CA PRO A 223 -16.75 2.78 5.38
C PRO A 223 -15.78 1.94 4.53
N VAL A 224 -16.11 0.66 4.35
CA VAL A 224 -15.42 -0.19 3.37
C VAL A 224 -15.77 0.23 1.94
N CYS A 225 -14.77 0.26 1.05
CA CYS A 225 -14.97 0.54 -0.36
C CYS A 225 -15.88 -0.52 -0.99
N SER A 226 -17.02 -0.07 -1.50
CA SER A 226 -18.00 -0.90 -2.20
C SER A 226 -18.75 -0.05 -3.24
N ARG A 227 -19.24 -0.67 -4.31
CA ARG A 227 -20.15 -0.03 -5.25
C ARG A 227 -21.14 -1.03 -5.83
N ALA A 228 -22.35 -0.56 -6.13
CA ALA A 228 -23.45 -1.42 -6.57
C ALA A 228 -23.35 -1.88 -8.03
N SER A 229 -22.63 -1.14 -8.88
CA SER A 229 -22.38 -1.50 -10.28
C SER A 229 -21.23 -0.67 -10.85
N ALA A 230 -20.72 -1.06 -12.02
CA ALA A 230 -19.70 -0.30 -12.74
C ALA A 230 -20.11 1.15 -13.05
N ALA A 231 -21.42 1.44 -13.14
CA ALA A 231 -21.96 2.78 -13.42
C ALA A 231 -21.99 3.70 -12.18
N VAL A 232 -21.91 3.12 -10.97
CA VAL A 232 -21.88 3.89 -9.71
C VAL A 232 -20.43 4.21 -9.36
N PRO A 233 -20.08 5.46 -9.03
CA PRO A 233 -18.74 5.79 -8.54
C PRO A 233 -18.41 5.03 -7.25
N VAL A 234 -17.14 4.69 -7.06
CA VAL A 234 -16.68 4.24 -5.74
C VAL A 234 -16.81 5.42 -4.77
N PRO A 235 -17.34 5.22 -3.55
CA PRO A 235 -17.47 6.30 -2.57
C PRO A 235 -16.10 6.88 -2.22
N VAL A 236 -16.04 8.20 -2.10
CA VAL A 236 -14.87 8.92 -1.59
C VAL A 236 -14.80 8.71 -0.07
N GLY A 237 -13.59 8.59 0.48
CA GLY A 237 -13.36 8.40 1.91
C GLY A 237 -13.54 6.96 2.39
N CYS A 238 -13.46 5.98 1.49
CA CYS A 238 -13.61 4.56 1.82
C CYS A 238 -12.26 3.84 2.01
N VAL A 239 -12.30 2.70 2.71
CA VAL A 239 -11.14 1.83 2.97
C VAL A 239 -11.23 0.55 2.13
N ALA A 240 -10.16 0.27 1.38
CA ALA A 240 -9.93 -1.01 0.72
C ALA A 240 -8.74 -1.70 1.38
N GLY A 241 -8.84 -3.01 1.57
CA GLY A 241 -7.76 -3.79 2.15
C GLY A 241 -7.87 -5.25 1.78
N TYR A 242 -6.75 -5.94 1.68
CA TYR A 242 -6.69 -7.38 1.44
C TYR A 242 -5.31 -7.91 1.79
N SER A 243 -5.24 -9.22 2.04
CA SER A 243 -3.99 -9.99 2.06
C SER A 243 -4.03 -10.97 0.90
N SER A 244 -2.94 -11.08 0.15
CA SER A 244 -2.89 -11.91 -1.07
C SER A 244 -2.14 -13.21 -0.81
N TYR A 245 -2.72 -14.33 -1.27
CA TYR A 245 -2.10 -15.66 -1.16
C TYR A 245 -2.19 -16.38 -2.49
N LYS A 246 -1.14 -17.15 -2.80
CA LYS A 246 -1.20 -18.16 -3.85
C LYS A 246 -1.76 -19.45 -3.26
N GLN A 247 -3.08 -19.62 -3.31
CA GLN A 247 -3.76 -20.83 -2.86
C GLN A 247 -4.74 -21.33 -3.93
N PRO A 248 -5.15 -22.62 -3.89
CA PRO A 248 -6.23 -23.10 -4.74
C PRO A 248 -7.50 -22.25 -4.55
N ALA A 249 -8.25 -22.04 -5.62
CA ALA A 249 -9.49 -21.26 -5.55
C ALA A 249 -10.46 -21.85 -4.52
N GLY A 250 -11.14 -20.98 -3.76
CA GLY A 250 -12.11 -21.39 -2.73
C GLY A 250 -11.49 -21.88 -1.41
N THR A 251 -10.17 -21.78 -1.25
CA THR A 251 -9.53 -22.07 0.03
C THR A 251 -9.37 -20.81 0.88
N VAL A 252 -9.40 -20.98 2.20
CA VAL A 252 -9.15 -19.92 3.18
C VAL A 252 -7.73 -20.03 3.73
N PRO A 253 -7.15 -18.92 4.24
CA PRO A 253 -5.86 -18.99 4.92
C PRO A 253 -5.86 -20.08 6.02
N PRO A 254 -4.82 -20.95 6.07
CA PRO A 254 -4.72 -22.00 7.07
C PRO A 254 -4.70 -21.41 8.49
N PRO A 255 -5.11 -22.15 9.54
CA PRO A 255 -5.24 -21.62 10.91
C PRO A 255 -4.00 -20.92 11.50
N GLY A 256 -2.79 -21.22 11.00
CA GLY A 256 -1.53 -20.57 11.41
C GLY A 256 -1.08 -19.42 10.51
N SER A 257 -1.96 -18.85 9.69
CA SER A 257 -1.60 -17.75 8.80
C SER A 257 -1.35 -16.47 9.60
N ALA A 258 -0.21 -15.82 9.36
CA ALA A 258 0.13 -14.55 10.00
C ALA A 258 -0.78 -13.38 9.56
N PHE A 259 -1.47 -13.53 8.43
CA PHE A 259 -2.37 -12.51 7.89
C PHE A 259 -3.74 -13.13 7.54
N GLY A 260 -4.74 -12.29 7.32
CA GLY A 260 -6.04 -12.68 6.79
C GLY A 260 -6.95 -13.43 7.78
N LEU A 261 -6.56 -13.53 9.05
CA LEU A 261 -7.32 -14.18 10.11
C LEU A 261 -7.68 -13.16 11.20
N SER A 262 -8.95 -13.14 11.58
CA SER A 262 -9.43 -12.50 12.82
C SER A 262 -9.54 -13.57 13.90
N SER A 263 -9.17 -13.25 15.13
CA SER A 263 -9.46 -14.06 16.32
C SER A 263 -10.68 -13.55 17.10
N THR A 264 -11.22 -12.41 16.71
CA THR A 264 -12.32 -11.73 17.40
C THR A 264 -13.67 -12.25 16.90
N PRO A 265 -14.56 -12.77 17.77
CA PRO A 265 -15.89 -13.20 17.38
C PRO A 265 -16.69 -12.06 16.71
N GLY A 266 -17.46 -12.39 15.68
CA GLY A 266 -18.27 -11.39 14.95
C GLY A 266 -17.46 -10.46 14.03
N HIS A 267 -16.16 -10.69 13.89
CA HIS A 267 -15.25 -9.90 13.08
C HIS A 267 -14.51 -10.74 12.04
N ARG A 268 -14.04 -10.05 11.01
CA ARG A 268 -13.16 -10.61 9.98
C ARG A 268 -12.11 -9.60 9.55
N ILE A 269 -11.08 -10.09 8.87
CA ILE A 269 -10.15 -9.21 8.16
C ILE A 269 -10.80 -8.77 6.85
N LEU A 270 -10.75 -7.47 6.58
CA LEU A 270 -11.23 -6.87 5.35
C LEU A 270 -10.55 -7.52 4.14
N CYS A 271 -11.36 -7.92 3.18
CA CYS A 271 -10.92 -8.29 1.85
C CYS A 271 -11.73 -7.52 0.80
N THR A 272 -11.02 -6.73 0.00
CA THR A 272 -11.51 -6.08 -1.19
C THR A 272 -10.86 -6.76 -2.39
N ASN A 273 -11.67 -7.33 -3.29
CA ASN A 273 -11.20 -7.72 -4.61
C ASN A 273 -11.23 -6.48 -5.52
N PRO A 274 -10.09 -5.94 -5.97
CA PRO A 274 -10.07 -4.69 -6.73
C PRO A 274 -10.86 -4.77 -8.04
N ALA A 275 -10.79 -5.91 -8.75
CA ALA A 275 -11.50 -6.08 -10.00
C ALA A 275 -13.02 -6.24 -9.77
N ALA A 276 -13.44 -6.96 -8.72
CA ALA A 276 -14.86 -7.03 -8.35
C ALA A 276 -15.42 -5.68 -7.90
N LEU A 277 -14.65 -4.91 -7.11
CA LEU A 277 -15.00 -3.53 -6.77
C LEU A 277 -15.19 -2.72 -8.05
N MET A 278 -14.26 -2.82 -9.01
CA MET A 278 -14.38 -2.14 -10.30
C MET A 278 -15.41 -2.75 -11.26
N ALA A 279 -15.98 -3.93 -11.00
CA ALA A 279 -17.14 -4.40 -11.74
C ALA A 279 -18.47 -4.00 -11.04
N GLY A 280 -18.40 -3.67 -9.75
CA GLY A 280 -19.57 -3.58 -8.88
C GLY A 280 -20.21 -4.94 -8.63
N THR A 281 -19.38 -5.97 -8.52
CA THR A 281 -19.80 -7.34 -8.17
C THR A 281 -19.37 -7.67 -6.74
N ALA A 282 -19.88 -8.78 -6.21
CA ALA A 282 -19.54 -9.24 -4.87
C ALA A 282 -18.01 -9.46 -4.71
N PRO A 283 -17.40 -9.18 -3.55
CA PRO A 283 -15.96 -9.32 -3.34
C PRO A 283 -15.42 -10.74 -3.56
N ASP A 284 -16.24 -11.77 -3.32
CA ASP A 284 -15.94 -13.19 -3.50
C ASP A 284 -16.14 -13.67 -4.95
N ALA A 285 -16.61 -12.81 -5.85
CA ALA A 285 -16.64 -13.14 -7.27
C ALA A 285 -15.23 -13.31 -7.82
N THR A 286 -14.98 -14.43 -8.52
CA THR A 286 -13.74 -14.65 -9.26
C THR A 286 -13.71 -13.73 -10.47
N THR A 287 -12.83 -12.75 -10.44
CA THR A 287 -12.72 -11.73 -11.49
C THR A 287 -11.31 -11.70 -12.09
N PRO A 288 -11.17 -11.50 -13.41
CA PRO A 288 -9.87 -11.28 -14.03
C PRO A 288 -9.23 -10.01 -13.47
N LEU A 289 -7.95 -10.09 -13.12
CA LEU A 289 -7.16 -9.00 -12.59
C LEU A 289 -6.34 -8.34 -13.69
N ASP A 290 -6.22 -7.02 -13.61
CA ASP A 290 -5.26 -6.26 -14.42
C ASP A 290 -3.94 -6.15 -13.67
N THR A 291 -3.16 -7.24 -13.70
CA THR A 291 -2.00 -7.40 -12.82
C THR A 291 -0.81 -6.63 -13.37
N ARG A 292 -0.18 -5.82 -12.52
CA ARG A 292 1.06 -5.10 -12.85
C ARG A 292 2.15 -5.49 -11.87
N LEU A 293 3.24 -6.05 -12.37
CA LEU A 293 4.38 -6.51 -11.57
C LEU A 293 5.60 -5.61 -11.81
N PRO A 294 6.39 -5.29 -10.78
CA PRO A 294 7.68 -4.64 -10.97
C PRO A 294 8.62 -5.58 -11.74
N THR A 295 9.46 -5.03 -12.61
CA THR A 295 10.46 -5.81 -13.32
C THR A 295 11.80 -5.77 -12.57
N ARG A 296 12.71 -6.66 -12.97
CA ARG A 296 14.12 -6.60 -12.55
C ARG A 296 14.75 -5.22 -12.76
N THR A 297 14.40 -4.54 -13.85
CA THR A 297 14.94 -3.22 -14.19
C THR A 297 14.54 -2.15 -13.17
N LEU A 298 13.28 -2.16 -12.70
CA LEU A 298 12.80 -1.17 -11.74
C LEU A 298 13.54 -1.23 -10.41
N VAL A 299 13.87 -2.43 -9.94
CA VAL A 299 14.50 -2.68 -8.64
C VAL A 299 16.03 -2.74 -8.71
N GLN A 300 16.62 -2.37 -9.85
CA GLN A 300 18.06 -2.48 -10.14
C GLN A 300 18.64 -3.90 -9.94
N GLY A 301 17.86 -4.93 -10.26
CA GLY A 301 18.33 -6.31 -10.16
C GLY A 301 19.30 -6.69 -11.29
N ASN A 302 20.18 -7.66 -11.00
CA ASN A 302 21.18 -8.20 -11.92
C ASN A 302 21.21 -9.74 -11.86
N THR A 303 22.17 -10.37 -12.52
CA THR A 303 22.25 -11.85 -12.57
C THR A 303 22.55 -12.49 -11.21
N LEU A 304 23.29 -11.80 -10.32
CA LEU A 304 23.62 -12.29 -8.98
C LEU A 304 22.50 -11.98 -7.98
N LEU A 305 21.91 -10.80 -8.08
CA LEU A 305 20.82 -10.31 -7.24
C LEU A 305 19.61 -9.96 -8.14
N PRO A 306 18.82 -10.95 -8.59
CA PRO A 306 17.76 -10.74 -9.58
C PRO A 306 16.63 -9.84 -9.11
N ASN A 307 16.47 -9.67 -7.79
CA ASN A 307 15.49 -8.77 -7.18
C ASN A 307 16.11 -7.46 -6.68
N GLY A 308 17.40 -7.23 -6.96
CA GLY A 308 18.12 -6.00 -6.64
C GLY A 308 17.93 -5.57 -5.20
N HIS A 309 17.51 -4.32 -5.00
CA HIS A 309 17.29 -3.72 -3.68
C HIS A 309 16.17 -4.41 -2.87
N LEU A 310 15.30 -5.18 -3.52
CA LEU A 310 14.23 -5.94 -2.87
C LEU A 310 14.61 -7.41 -2.59
N THR A 311 15.87 -7.78 -2.72
CA THR A 311 16.30 -9.18 -2.54
C THR A 311 15.93 -9.74 -1.16
N ALA A 312 16.05 -8.95 -0.09
CA ALA A 312 15.72 -9.40 1.26
C ALA A 312 14.22 -9.70 1.47
N VAL A 313 13.34 -8.97 0.77
CA VAL A 313 11.87 -9.07 0.94
C VAL A 313 11.20 -9.98 -0.11
N LEU A 314 11.85 -10.21 -1.26
CA LEU A 314 11.32 -11.04 -2.36
C LEU A 314 12.02 -12.40 -2.48
N LEU A 315 12.45 -12.99 -1.36
CA LEU A 315 13.09 -14.31 -1.36
C LEU A 315 12.17 -15.36 -2.03
N GLY A 316 12.74 -16.16 -2.93
CA GLY A 316 12.00 -17.21 -3.66
C GLY A 316 11.05 -16.68 -4.76
N THR A 317 11.01 -15.37 -5.01
CA THR A 317 10.23 -14.77 -6.10
C THR A 317 11.15 -14.34 -7.23
N SER A 318 10.74 -14.59 -8.48
CA SER A 318 11.45 -14.11 -9.67
C SER A 318 10.65 -12.99 -10.33
N LEU A 319 11.24 -11.80 -10.39
CA LEU A 319 10.63 -10.68 -11.11
C LEU A 319 10.72 -10.86 -12.64
N PRO A 320 9.72 -10.38 -13.40
CA PRO A 320 9.78 -10.32 -14.86
C PRO A 320 11.03 -9.58 -15.36
N VAL A 321 11.58 -10.06 -16.49
CA VAL A 321 12.79 -9.51 -17.12
C VAL A 321 12.40 -8.75 -18.37
N PHE A 322 12.18 -7.45 -18.21
CA PHE A 322 11.88 -6.53 -19.30
C PHE A 322 12.69 -5.23 -19.15
N PRO A 323 12.97 -4.50 -20.24
CA PRO A 323 13.67 -3.21 -20.18
C PRO A 323 12.82 -2.07 -19.59
N THR A 324 11.52 -2.31 -19.43
CA THR A 324 10.53 -1.41 -18.80
C THR A 324 10.52 -1.60 -17.29
N GLY A 325 9.92 -0.68 -16.53
CA GLY A 325 9.84 -0.77 -15.07
C GLY A 325 8.76 -1.73 -14.58
N PHE A 326 7.71 -1.91 -15.37
CA PHE A 326 6.61 -2.81 -15.04
C PHE A 326 6.31 -3.78 -16.17
N ALA A 327 5.72 -4.91 -15.82
CA ALA A 327 5.05 -5.80 -16.74
C ALA A 327 3.57 -5.88 -16.37
N ARG A 328 2.69 -5.69 -17.36
CA ARG A 328 1.24 -5.75 -17.20
C ARG A 328 0.70 -7.01 -17.88
N TYR A 329 -0.14 -7.73 -17.17
CA TYR A 329 -0.72 -9.02 -17.57
C TYR A 329 -2.25 -8.95 -17.45
N PRO A 330 -2.95 -8.36 -18.43
CA PRO A 330 -4.40 -8.19 -18.35
C PRO A 330 -5.12 -9.54 -18.41
N GLY A 331 -5.84 -9.91 -17.35
CA GLY A 331 -6.69 -11.10 -17.33
C GLY A 331 -5.95 -12.44 -17.22
N GLU A 332 -4.62 -12.45 -17.19
CA GLU A 332 -3.79 -13.65 -16.99
C GLU A 332 -3.95 -14.24 -15.58
N PHE A 333 -4.31 -13.40 -14.61
CA PHE A 333 -4.59 -13.79 -13.24
C PHE A 333 -6.05 -13.49 -12.92
N SER A 334 -6.64 -14.30 -12.04
CA SER A 334 -7.92 -14.00 -11.42
C SER A 334 -7.78 -13.98 -9.91
N GLY A 335 -8.68 -13.25 -9.25
CA GLY A 335 -8.75 -13.15 -7.80
C GLY A 335 -10.19 -13.17 -7.32
N ALA A 336 -10.36 -13.63 -6.09
CA ALA A 336 -11.60 -13.61 -5.33
C ALA A 336 -11.26 -13.41 -3.86
N CYS A 337 -12.12 -12.73 -3.12
CA CYS A 337 -12.00 -12.72 -1.66
C CYS A 337 -12.44 -14.05 -1.07
N ALA A 338 -11.69 -14.52 -0.08
CA ALA A 338 -12.05 -15.64 0.77
C ALA A 338 -12.10 -15.14 2.21
N PHE A 339 -13.16 -15.50 2.93
CA PHE A 339 -13.38 -15.09 4.30
C PHE A 339 -13.33 -16.30 5.23
N ARG A 340 -12.84 -16.09 6.44
CA ARG A 340 -12.95 -17.05 7.52
C ARG A 340 -13.57 -16.34 8.72
N ASP A 341 -14.87 -16.52 8.89
CA ASP A 341 -15.58 -15.93 10.02
C ASP A 341 -15.30 -16.74 11.28
N VAL A 342 -15.01 -16.05 12.39
CA VAL A 342 -15.02 -16.66 13.72
C VAL A 342 -16.47 -16.63 14.22
N PRO A 343 -17.12 -17.79 14.45
CA PRO A 343 -18.49 -17.82 14.95
C PRO A 343 -18.62 -16.98 16.22
N ALA A 344 -19.70 -16.21 16.34
CA ALA A 344 -20.02 -15.55 17.60
C ALA A 344 -20.11 -16.61 18.72
N ALA A 345 -19.55 -16.32 19.90
CA ALA A 345 -19.74 -17.19 21.05
C ALA A 345 -21.24 -17.34 21.33
N PRO A 346 -21.75 -18.55 21.62
CA PRO A 346 -23.14 -18.70 22.01
C PRO A 346 -23.42 -17.85 23.26
N PRO A 347 -24.63 -17.28 23.40
CA PRO A 347 -24.98 -16.49 24.57
C PRO A 347 -24.79 -17.32 25.85
N PRO A 348 -24.34 -16.70 26.95
CA PRO A 348 -24.19 -17.42 28.22
C PRO A 348 -25.55 -17.98 28.64
N GLY A 349 -25.67 -19.31 28.69
CA GLY A 349 -26.86 -20.01 29.19
C GLY A 349 -27.60 -20.91 28.19
N SER A 350 -27.12 -21.10 26.96
CA SER A 350 -27.66 -22.13 26.07
C SER A 350 -26.87 -23.44 26.21
N SER A 351 -27.29 -24.29 27.14
CA SER A 351 -26.99 -25.73 27.17
C SER A 351 -28.24 -26.53 26.82
#